data_AF-A0A9C9ESE8-F1
#
_entry.id   AF-A0A9C9ESE8-F1
#
_cell.length_a   1.000
_cell.length_b   1.000
_cell.length_c   1.000
_cell.angle_alpha   90.00
_cell.angle_beta   90.00
_cell.angle_gamma   90.00
#
_symmetry.space_group_name_H-M   'P 1'
#
loop_
_entity.id
_entity.type
_entity.pdbx_description
1 polymer ?
#
loop_
_entity_poly.entity_id
_entity_poly.type
_entity_poly.pdbx_seq_one_letter_code
_entity_poly.pdbx_strand_id
1 'polypeptide(L)'
;MPFSLRFHRAASLPTLASKSDIALREDPRKEQERTSVDESYRPGFSKPKKSKNWFLRLTLDAISGNVSYTRSRGSSPELADTSFGYTGSLNYKFSPWWKHTLRFFRGYTISYLPENVSVAITGQTRTIKRINKRQGIVTDDRYTREVKGVFDISFKPISGPSFQTDYSLKMTRDLDLNKQVPLIRSLGKGRELSRNQRASMKYSPSIGKWLRPTLSYDVNYEENADPKIRSQNDPPGVRRVSVSGRSRIDIILSPGSALSQKPSKQDTLGTSLTRLLLSKIPDIDVRYLLDRNAKYNKVIGRPGLKFQFGIDPEDVSELVVITSSGAAQRTDELTRRTAFDVSTDFRPIRWLTLEAKYKLDRSRRTYSGSKTFTENAVWPDLTGSVSSLADIGIFGRWWKSSSLSMGYKGSRNVEGRGVSVKTKETRKSEWLPLIGWDATWQNGVRTTLNMRHSSSESENLSGTRTLKRTRTTSINFQIRHSFSAPQGMYIPLAGRTLKFKSNLTLSVDITYEATKTTSPTAGNRVDKDTRKFSFIPTASYSFSQKVTGSANARFIQETDRVRGETYRTIGLSASVLIRF
;
A
#
# COMPACT_ATOMS: atom_id res chain seq x y z
N MET A 1 22.34 -0.54 38.42
CA MET A 1 22.83 -0.70 37.04
C MET A 1 22.88 -2.18 36.73
N PRO A 2 22.15 -2.69 35.71
CA PRO A 2 22.27 -4.09 35.31
C PRO A 2 23.62 -4.34 34.63
N PHE A 3 24.28 -5.44 35.00
CA PHE A 3 25.50 -5.94 34.38
C PHE A 3 25.30 -7.41 34.01
N SER A 4 25.70 -7.80 32.81
CA SER A 4 25.67 -9.19 32.37
C SER A 4 26.98 -9.57 31.68
N LEU A 5 27.45 -10.78 31.99
CA LEU A 5 28.65 -11.39 31.44
C LEU A 5 28.28 -12.76 30.91
N ARG A 6 28.70 -13.07 29.68
CA ARG A 6 28.52 -14.41 29.09
C ARG A 6 29.82 -14.86 28.46
N PHE A 7 30.26 -16.05 28.85
CA PHE A 7 31.39 -16.76 28.27
C PHE A 7 30.90 -18.11 27.74
N HIS A 8 31.20 -18.43 26.50
CA HIS A 8 30.87 -19.71 25.88
C HIS A 8 32.08 -20.24 25.12
N ARG A 9 32.41 -21.52 25.34
CA ARG A 9 33.44 -22.24 24.60
C ARG A 9 32.85 -23.54 24.09
N ALA A 10 33.00 -23.79 22.80
CA ALA A 10 32.68 -25.04 22.16
C ALA A 10 33.95 -25.58 21.49
N ALA A 11 34.21 -26.87 21.68
CA ALA A 11 35.30 -27.59 21.01
C ALA A 11 34.72 -28.87 20.42
N SER A 12 35.06 -29.17 19.17
CA SER A 12 34.70 -30.43 18.54
C SER A 12 35.92 -31.06 17.87
N LEU A 13 36.12 -32.35 18.19
CA LEU A 13 37.21 -33.17 17.65
C LEU A 13 36.62 -34.12 16.62
N PRO A 14 36.80 -33.86 15.32
CA PRO A 14 36.24 -34.73 14.28
C PRO A 14 36.87 -36.13 14.35
N THR A 15 36.09 -37.15 14.01
CA THR A 15 36.57 -38.54 13.89
C THR A 15 37.27 -38.79 12.56
N LEU A 16 36.85 -38.06 11.51
CA LEU A 16 37.42 -38.11 10.18
C LEU A 16 38.24 -36.84 9.89
N ALA A 17 39.25 -36.97 9.05
CA ALA A 17 40.03 -35.81 8.61
C ALA A 17 39.22 -34.88 7.68
N SER A 18 39.43 -33.56 7.82
CA SER A 18 38.71 -32.54 7.09
C SER A 18 38.84 -32.73 5.57
N LYS A 19 37.71 -32.95 4.89
CA LYS A 19 37.61 -33.28 3.45
C LYS A 19 38.26 -34.62 3.06
N SER A 20 38.27 -35.60 3.96
CA SER A 20 38.78 -36.95 3.67
C SER A 20 38.00 -38.02 4.46
N ASP A 21 38.02 -39.26 3.96
CA ASP A 21 37.40 -40.41 4.62
C ASP A 21 38.36 -41.14 5.59
N ILE A 22 39.46 -40.48 5.96
CA ILE A 22 40.50 -41.08 6.82
C ILE A 22 40.11 -40.87 8.28
N ALA A 23 39.94 -41.98 9.02
CA ALA A 23 39.75 -41.95 10.47
C ALA A 23 41.03 -41.53 11.18
N LEU A 24 40.94 -40.50 12.01
CA LEU A 24 42.09 -39.93 12.70
C LEU A 24 42.34 -40.64 14.05
N ARG A 25 43.60 -40.97 14.34
CA ARG A 25 44.07 -41.37 15.68
C ARG A 25 44.14 -40.15 16.64
N GLU A 26 44.28 -40.37 17.94
CA GLU A 26 44.15 -39.31 18.96
C GLU A 26 45.03 -38.06 18.75
N ASP A 27 46.27 -38.24 18.27
CA ASP A 27 47.20 -37.13 18.01
C ASP A 27 46.80 -36.26 16.80
N PRO A 28 46.56 -36.81 15.59
CA PRO A 28 46.10 -36.00 14.46
C PRO A 28 44.67 -35.46 14.61
N ARG A 29 43.86 -35.98 15.55
CA ARG A 29 42.55 -35.39 15.90
C ARG A 29 42.67 -34.02 16.55
N LYS A 30 43.72 -33.79 17.36
CA LYS A 30 43.96 -32.50 18.03
C LYS A 30 44.36 -31.40 17.03
N GLU A 31 45.14 -31.75 16.01
CA GLU A 31 45.48 -30.82 14.92
C GLU A 31 44.26 -30.39 14.10
N GLN A 32 43.21 -31.22 14.10
CA GLN A 32 41.97 -30.95 13.40
C GLN A 32 40.83 -30.42 14.27
N GLU A 33 41.15 -30.02 15.51
CA GLU A 33 40.19 -29.46 16.44
C GLU A 33 39.52 -28.19 15.88
N ARG A 34 38.19 -28.13 16.03
CA ARG A 34 37.42 -26.92 15.80
C ARG A 34 37.06 -26.30 17.14
N THR A 35 37.51 -25.08 17.37
CA THR A 35 37.20 -24.32 18.59
C THR A 35 36.44 -23.06 18.26
N SER A 36 35.40 -22.77 19.04
CA SER A 36 34.68 -21.50 19.03
C SER A 36 34.62 -20.96 20.45
N VAL A 37 35.05 -19.71 20.62
CA VAL A 37 35.03 -18.99 21.90
C VAL A 37 34.29 -17.67 21.71
N ASP A 38 33.21 -17.47 22.46
CA ASP A 38 32.42 -16.24 22.47
C ASP A 38 32.43 -15.62 23.86
N GLU A 39 32.84 -14.36 23.93
CA GLU A 39 32.85 -13.53 25.14
C GLU A 39 31.95 -12.33 24.92
N SER A 40 31.11 -11.98 25.91
CA SER A 40 30.34 -10.73 25.86
C SER A 40 30.14 -10.10 27.23
N TYR A 41 30.30 -8.78 27.29
CA TYR A 41 30.10 -7.94 28.48
C TYR A 41 29.07 -6.86 28.14
N ARG A 42 28.05 -6.66 28.98
CA ARG A 42 26.98 -5.67 28.73
C ARG A 42 26.59 -4.86 29.97
N PRO A 43 27.42 -3.89 30.40
CA PRO A 43 26.99 -2.90 31.41
C PRO A 43 25.90 -1.96 30.86
N GLY A 44 24.87 -1.69 31.67
CA GLY A 44 23.79 -0.76 31.36
C GLY A 44 23.51 0.23 32.48
N PHE A 45 23.17 1.46 32.10
CA PHE A 45 22.72 2.52 32.99
C PHE A 45 21.31 2.98 32.60
N SER A 46 20.40 2.98 33.57
CA SER A 46 19.09 3.60 33.48
C SER A 46 18.61 3.89 34.89
N LYS A 47 17.95 5.03 35.07
CA LYS A 47 17.41 5.44 36.36
C LYS A 47 15.90 5.26 36.38
N PRO A 48 15.36 4.26 37.13
CA PRO A 48 13.94 3.93 37.06
C PRO A 48 13.04 4.93 37.80
N LYS A 49 13.54 5.55 38.89
CA LYS A 49 12.78 6.51 39.68
C LYS A 49 13.05 7.94 39.21
N LYS A 50 11.99 8.67 38.85
CA LYS A 50 12.07 10.09 38.50
C LYS A 50 12.35 10.93 39.76
N SER A 51 13.36 11.78 39.70
CA SER A 51 13.75 12.72 40.76
C SER A 51 12.65 13.75 41.01
N LYS A 52 12.66 14.44 42.15
CA LYS A 52 11.75 15.59 42.36
C LYS A 52 12.25 16.88 41.70
N ASN A 53 13.57 17.06 41.62
CA ASN A 53 14.22 18.21 41.00
C ASN A 53 14.01 18.20 39.47
N TRP A 54 13.49 19.30 38.91
CA TRP A 54 13.22 19.47 37.50
C TRP A 54 14.48 19.35 36.62
N PHE A 55 15.63 19.84 37.11
CA PHE A 55 16.89 19.76 36.39
C PHE A 55 17.37 18.32 36.24
N LEU A 56 17.26 17.52 37.31
CA LEU A 56 17.60 16.09 37.28
C LEU A 56 16.65 15.30 36.36
N ARG A 57 15.38 15.71 36.28
CA ARG A 57 14.41 15.13 35.34
C ARG A 57 14.75 15.40 33.87
N LEU A 58 15.25 16.59 33.56
CA LEU A 58 15.66 16.99 32.21
C LEU A 58 17.01 16.41 31.79
N THR A 59 17.87 16.04 32.74
CA THR A 59 19.24 15.59 32.44
C THR A 59 19.40 14.10 32.72
N LEU A 60 19.65 13.73 33.97
CA LEU A 60 20.02 12.36 34.35
C LEU A 60 18.88 11.35 34.27
N ASP A 61 17.65 11.73 34.60
CA ASP A 61 16.52 10.79 34.59
C ASP A 61 16.02 10.48 33.17
N ALA A 62 16.28 11.38 32.21
CA ALA A 62 15.89 11.24 30.82
C ALA A 62 16.92 10.44 30.00
N ILE A 63 18.12 10.20 30.55
CA ILE A 63 19.22 9.49 29.90
C ILE A 63 19.26 8.04 30.35
N SER A 64 19.37 7.15 29.37
CA SER A 64 19.74 5.75 29.56
C SER A 64 20.85 5.39 28.59
N GLY A 65 21.66 4.40 28.92
CA GLY A 65 22.73 3.97 28.05
C GLY A 65 23.12 2.54 28.31
N ASN A 66 23.74 1.92 27.33
CA ASN A 66 24.38 0.64 27.49
C ASN A 66 25.70 0.62 26.73
N VAL A 67 26.58 -0.25 27.17
CA VAL A 67 27.78 -0.59 26.44
C VAL A 67 27.80 -2.09 26.31
N SER A 68 28.15 -2.58 25.13
CA SER A 68 28.29 -3.99 24.85
C SER A 68 29.62 -4.24 24.17
N TYR A 69 30.39 -5.17 24.73
CA TYR A 69 31.59 -5.71 24.11
C TYR A 69 31.28 -7.14 23.71
N THR A 70 31.68 -7.52 22.51
CA THR A 70 31.61 -8.90 22.03
C THR A 70 32.94 -9.30 21.42
N ARG A 71 33.38 -10.51 21.70
CA ARG A 71 34.56 -11.12 21.07
C ARG A 71 34.21 -12.53 20.68
N SER A 72 34.47 -12.88 19.43
CA SER A 72 34.31 -14.23 18.92
C SER A 72 35.62 -14.67 18.29
N ARG A 73 36.11 -15.84 18.69
CA ARG A 73 37.28 -16.49 18.10
C ARG A 73 36.87 -17.87 17.60
N GLY A 74 36.96 -18.07 16.29
CA GLY A 74 36.80 -19.36 15.65
C GLY A 74 38.17 -19.84 15.18
N SER A 75 38.46 -21.11 15.41
CA SER A 75 39.64 -21.76 14.86
C SER A 75 39.21 -23.12 14.32
N SER A 76 39.59 -23.37 13.08
CA SER A 76 39.40 -24.62 12.35
C SER A 76 40.75 -25.08 11.79
N PRO A 77 40.82 -26.27 11.17
CA PRO A 77 42.08 -26.78 10.61
C PRO A 77 42.64 -25.88 9.49
N GLU A 78 41.77 -25.21 8.73
CA GLU A 78 42.18 -24.40 7.57
C GLU A 78 42.19 -22.89 7.87
N LEU A 79 41.31 -22.43 8.77
CA LEU A 79 41.04 -21.01 9.01
C LEU A 79 41.07 -20.66 10.49
N ALA A 80 41.61 -19.49 10.82
CA ALA A 80 41.42 -18.82 12.10
C ALA A 80 40.71 -17.48 11.88
N ASP A 81 39.59 -17.30 12.56
CA ASP A 81 38.75 -16.12 12.48
C ASP A 81 38.69 -15.46 13.87
N THR A 82 39.05 -14.19 13.95
CA THR A 82 38.86 -13.38 15.15
C THR A 82 38.00 -12.18 14.81
N SER A 83 36.93 -11.98 15.57
CA SER A 83 36.16 -10.76 15.51
C SER A 83 35.98 -10.18 16.90
N PHE A 84 36.06 -8.86 17.01
CA PHE A 84 35.66 -8.16 18.21
C PHE A 84 34.85 -6.92 17.85
N GLY A 85 33.93 -6.57 18.73
CA GLY A 85 33.01 -5.48 18.55
C GLY A 85 32.80 -4.72 19.85
N TYR A 86 32.67 -3.41 19.72
CA TYR A 86 32.26 -2.52 20.80
C TYR A 86 31.07 -1.73 20.30
N THR A 87 29.94 -1.80 21.01
CA THR A 87 28.76 -1.01 20.72
C THR A 87 28.32 -0.29 21.98
N GLY A 88 28.34 1.04 21.95
CA GLY A 88 27.76 1.88 23.00
C GLY A 88 26.50 2.55 22.48
N SER A 89 25.43 2.55 23.27
CA SER A 89 24.22 3.33 22.98
C SER A 89 23.89 4.29 24.12
N LEU A 90 23.41 5.47 23.75
CA LEU A 90 22.94 6.53 24.63
C LEU A 90 21.57 6.96 24.11
N ASN A 91 20.56 6.90 24.96
CA ASN A 91 19.20 7.29 24.64
C ASN A 91 18.75 8.39 25.61
N TYR A 92 18.28 9.50 25.06
CA TYR A 92 17.62 10.58 25.76
C TYR A 92 16.13 10.57 25.37
N LYS A 93 15.23 10.60 26.35
CA LYS A 93 13.80 10.72 26.12
C LYS A 93 13.20 11.76 27.05
N PHE A 94 12.60 12.78 26.46
CA PHE A 94 11.90 13.84 27.16
C PHE A 94 10.45 13.91 26.71
N SER A 95 9.55 13.94 27.69
CA SER A 95 8.13 14.21 27.51
C SER A 95 7.74 15.22 28.60
N PRO A 96 7.20 16.40 28.25
CA PRO A 96 6.83 17.40 29.25
C PRO A 96 5.82 16.83 30.25
N TRP A 97 6.11 16.96 31.54
CA TRP A 97 5.22 16.50 32.62
C TRP A 97 4.31 17.59 33.18
N TRP A 98 4.54 18.85 32.77
CA TRP A 98 3.73 19.99 33.17
C TRP A 98 2.76 20.40 32.07
N LYS A 99 1.71 21.13 32.46
CA LYS A 99 0.76 21.72 31.53
C LYS A 99 1.45 22.84 30.75
N HIS A 100 1.62 22.63 29.45
CA HIS A 100 2.26 23.56 28.52
C HIS A 100 1.27 24.05 27.45
N THR A 101 -0.01 24.14 27.86
CA THR A 101 -1.14 24.51 27.00
C THR A 101 -1.71 25.86 27.43
N LEU A 102 -1.83 26.80 26.51
CA LEU A 102 -2.51 28.08 26.69
C LEU A 102 -3.90 28.03 26.03
N ARG A 103 -4.93 28.53 26.70
CA ARG A 103 -6.28 28.63 26.11
C ARG A 103 -6.33 29.91 25.28
N PHE A 104 -6.60 29.79 23.98
CA PHE A 104 -6.63 30.95 23.06
C PHE A 104 -8.07 31.32 22.65
N PHE A 105 -8.96 30.34 22.47
CA PHE A 105 -10.38 30.57 22.12
C PHE A 105 -11.27 29.42 22.63
N ARG A 106 -12.61 29.61 22.69
CA ARG A 106 -13.56 28.58 23.16
C ARG A 106 -13.35 27.26 22.40
N GLY A 107 -12.81 26.25 23.08
CA GLY A 107 -12.52 24.91 22.52
C GLY A 107 -11.12 24.71 21.94
N TYR A 108 -10.26 25.74 21.92
CA TYR A 108 -8.91 25.69 21.33
C TYR A 108 -7.83 25.94 22.40
N THR A 109 -6.91 24.99 22.52
CA THR A 109 -5.70 25.09 23.35
C THR A 109 -4.46 25.01 22.49
N ILE A 110 -3.52 25.94 22.70
CA ILE A 110 -2.23 25.98 22.02
C ILE A 110 -1.17 25.37 22.94
N SER A 111 -0.49 24.33 22.49
CA SER A 111 0.67 23.74 23.16
C SER A 111 1.95 24.37 22.63
N TYR A 112 2.84 24.87 23.49
CA TYR A 112 4.10 25.50 23.04
C TYR A 112 5.34 24.58 23.20
N LEU A 113 5.17 23.38 23.74
CA LEU A 113 6.24 22.36 23.84
C LEU A 113 5.88 21.11 23.03
N PRO A 114 6.88 20.39 22.50
CA PRO A 114 6.68 19.09 21.87
C PRO A 114 6.12 18.08 22.88
N GLU A 115 5.31 17.14 22.41
CA GLU A 115 4.79 16.06 23.26
C GLU A 115 5.90 15.10 23.67
N ASN A 116 6.81 14.82 22.73
CA ASN A 116 7.93 13.92 22.94
C ASN A 116 9.13 14.39 22.11
N VAL A 117 10.31 14.30 22.72
CA VAL A 117 11.61 14.45 22.08
C VAL A 117 12.43 13.23 22.46
N SER A 118 12.99 12.54 21.48
CA SER A 118 13.94 11.47 21.74
C SER A 118 15.18 11.59 20.87
N VAL A 119 16.33 11.29 21.48
CA VAL A 119 17.61 11.23 20.80
C VAL A 119 18.26 9.90 21.15
N ALA A 120 18.57 9.09 20.15
CA ALA A 120 19.32 7.86 20.33
C ALA A 120 20.62 7.93 19.54
N ILE A 121 21.74 7.71 20.21
CA ILE A 121 23.07 7.69 19.61
C ILE A 121 23.65 6.31 19.86
N THR A 122 24.08 5.63 18.81
CA THR A 122 24.74 4.33 18.89
C THR A 122 26.08 4.42 18.18
N GLY A 123 27.17 4.28 18.91
CA GLY A 123 28.52 4.13 18.35
C GLY A 123 28.88 2.65 18.27
N GLN A 124 29.37 2.20 17.13
CA GLN A 124 29.80 0.82 16.91
C GLN A 124 31.19 0.78 16.28
N THR A 125 32.08 -0.02 16.87
CA THR A 125 33.36 -0.41 16.28
C THR A 125 33.32 -1.92 16.07
N ARG A 126 33.75 -2.39 14.91
CA ARG A 126 33.87 -3.81 14.63
C ARG A 126 35.16 -4.06 13.86
N THR A 127 35.89 -5.07 14.32
CA THR A 127 37.09 -5.57 13.67
C THR A 127 36.92 -7.05 13.36
N ILE A 128 37.28 -7.44 12.15
CA ILE A 128 37.26 -8.82 11.67
C ILE A 128 38.63 -9.11 11.08
N LYS A 129 39.27 -10.16 11.56
CA LYS A 129 40.54 -10.67 11.05
C LYS A 129 40.39 -12.15 10.74
N ARG A 130 40.70 -12.55 9.51
CA ARG A 130 40.71 -13.94 9.05
C ARG A 130 42.07 -14.32 8.54
N ILE A 131 42.53 -15.50 8.93
CA ILE A 131 43.87 -16.02 8.62
C ILE A 131 43.71 -17.42 8.05
N ASN A 132 44.29 -17.66 6.87
CA ASN A 132 44.45 -19.01 6.34
C ASN A 132 45.68 -19.65 6.98
N LYS A 133 45.45 -20.69 7.80
CA LYS A 133 46.54 -21.33 8.55
C LYS A 133 47.50 -22.11 7.67
N ARG A 134 47.03 -22.65 6.54
CA ARG A 134 47.88 -23.45 5.63
C ARG A 134 48.93 -22.60 4.92
N GLN A 135 48.61 -21.34 4.63
CA GLN A 135 49.47 -20.41 3.90
C GLN A 135 50.12 -19.35 4.80
N GLY A 136 49.66 -19.19 6.04
CA GLY A 136 50.08 -18.10 6.93
C GLY A 136 49.61 -16.72 6.49
N ILE A 137 48.70 -16.63 5.50
CA ILE A 137 48.26 -15.38 4.87
C ILE A 137 46.99 -14.87 5.55
N VAL A 138 46.96 -13.56 5.84
CA VAL A 138 45.74 -12.85 6.25
C VAL A 138 44.84 -12.67 5.04
N THR A 139 43.65 -13.28 5.05
CA THR A 139 42.71 -13.26 3.92
C THR A 139 41.68 -12.14 4.04
N ASP A 140 41.41 -11.64 5.24
CA ASP A 140 40.48 -10.54 5.48
C ASP A 140 40.94 -9.76 6.73
N ASP A 141 41.12 -8.45 6.60
CA ASP A 141 41.37 -7.54 7.71
C ASP A 141 40.49 -6.29 7.53
N ARG A 142 39.38 -6.26 8.27
CA ARG A 142 38.38 -5.19 8.18
C ARG A 142 38.21 -4.52 9.52
N TYR A 143 38.41 -3.22 9.52
CA TYR A 143 38.07 -2.34 10.62
C TYR A 143 36.93 -1.41 10.17
N THR A 144 35.88 -1.31 10.97
CA THR A 144 34.72 -0.44 10.69
C THR A 144 34.35 0.29 11.96
N ARG A 145 34.07 1.60 11.85
CA ARG A 145 33.70 2.44 12.98
C ARG A 145 32.67 3.49 12.58
N GLU A 146 31.48 3.36 13.13
CA GLU A 146 30.32 4.17 12.76
C GLU A 146 29.62 4.75 13.99
N VAL A 147 29.00 5.91 13.80
CA VAL A 147 28.02 6.47 14.75
C VAL A 147 26.69 6.64 14.03
N LYS A 148 25.64 6.09 14.65
CA LYS A 148 24.26 6.19 14.21
C LYS A 148 23.52 7.10 15.18
N GLY A 149 22.94 8.18 14.66
CA GLY A 149 22.08 9.09 15.41
C GLY A 149 20.65 8.99 14.92
N VAL A 150 19.70 8.96 15.85
CA VAL A 150 18.28 9.08 15.60
C VAL A 150 17.76 10.21 16.46
N PHE A 151 17.08 11.17 15.85
CA PHE A 151 16.41 12.27 16.50
C PHE A 151 14.93 12.23 16.10
N ASP A 152 14.04 12.15 17.08
CA ASP A 152 12.59 12.17 16.85
C ASP A 152 11.97 13.28 17.70
N ILE A 153 11.05 14.03 17.10
CA ILE A 153 10.26 15.06 17.78
C ILE A 153 8.81 14.97 17.28
N SER A 154 7.88 14.92 18.24
CA SER A 154 6.44 14.93 17.99
C SER A 154 5.83 16.15 18.65
N PHE A 155 5.01 16.90 17.92
CA PHE A 155 4.42 18.13 18.39
C PHE A 155 2.94 18.23 18.03
N LYS A 156 2.12 18.59 19.02
CA LYS A 156 0.70 18.91 18.84
C LYS A 156 0.41 20.34 19.31
N PRO A 157 0.79 21.35 18.51
CA PRO A 157 0.65 22.76 18.86
C PRO A 157 -0.79 23.19 19.10
N ILE A 158 -1.81 22.46 18.62
CA ILE A 158 -3.21 22.81 18.85
C ILE A 158 -3.97 21.52 19.23
N SER A 159 -4.61 21.49 20.40
CA SER A 159 -5.30 20.28 20.92
C SER A 159 -6.82 20.26 20.67
N GLY A 160 -7.38 21.28 20.00
CA GLY A 160 -8.79 21.32 19.58
C GLY A 160 -8.99 20.60 18.24
N PRO A 161 -8.72 21.27 17.09
CA PRO A 161 -8.51 20.60 15.83
C PRO A 161 -7.27 19.71 15.96
N SER A 162 -7.32 18.47 15.47
CA SER A 162 -6.16 17.58 15.55
C SER A 162 -5.08 18.09 14.59
N PHE A 163 -4.19 18.97 15.08
CA PHE A 163 -2.94 19.31 14.42
C PHE A 163 -1.84 18.46 15.07
N GLN A 164 -1.21 17.61 14.26
CA GLN A 164 -0.11 16.77 14.68
C GLN A 164 1.01 16.91 13.68
N THR A 165 2.23 17.15 14.17
CA THR A 165 3.45 17.11 13.40
C THR A 165 4.43 16.16 14.03
N ASP A 166 5.08 15.35 13.20
CA ASP A 166 6.14 14.46 13.61
C ASP A 166 7.34 14.67 12.69
N TYR A 167 8.53 14.67 13.27
CA TYR A 167 9.78 14.74 12.52
C TYR A 167 10.76 13.71 13.07
N SER A 168 11.39 12.95 12.17
CA SER A 168 12.41 11.97 12.47
C SER A 168 13.61 12.19 11.56
N LEU A 169 14.80 12.23 12.16
CA LEU A 169 16.08 12.36 11.47
C LEU A 169 16.97 11.19 11.89
N LYS A 170 17.36 10.37 10.92
CA LYS A 170 18.32 9.28 11.10
C LYS A 170 19.57 9.61 10.32
N MET A 171 20.72 9.46 10.96
CA MET A 171 22.02 9.77 10.37
C MET A 171 23.01 8.67 10.71
N THR A 172 23.82 8.26 9.73
CA THR A 172 24.97 7.39 9.95
C THR A 172 26.21 8.14 9.53
N ARG A 173 27.22 8.15 10.40
CA ARG A 173 28.51 8.80 10.15
C ARG A 173 29.62 7.78 10.30
N ASP A 174 30.53 7.79 9.34
CA ASP A 174 31.80 7.09 9.42
C ASP A 174 32.80 7.94 10.22
N LEU A 175 33.43 7.33 11.21
CA LEU A 175 34.45 7.98 12.04
C LEU A 175 35.87 7.56 11.62
N ASP A 176 36.04 6.77 10.57
CA ASP A 176 37.31 6.15 10.19
C ASP A 176 38.33 7.12 9.53
N LEU A 177 37.99 8.42 9.43
CA LEU A 177 38.86 9.44 8.83
C LEU A 177 40.09 9.83 9.66
N ASN A 178 40.33 9.20 10.83
CA ASN A 178 41.57 9.32 11.59
C ASN A 178 41.75 8.12 12.53
N LYS A 179 42.49 7.09 12.07
CA LYS A 179 42.66 5.78 12.73
C LYS A 179 43.38 5.77 14.09
N GLN A 180 43.69 6.94 14.67
CA GLN A 180 44.51 7.05 15.88
C GLN A 180 43.80 7.78 17.05
N VAL A 181 42.54 8.19 16.90
CA VAL A 181 41.82 8.98 17.91
C VAL A 181 40.82 8.12 18.71
N PRO A 182 40.83 8.15 20.05
CA PRO A 182 39.86 7.45 20.91
C PRO A 182 38.39 7.80 20.57
N LEU A 183 37.47 6.85 20.78
CA LEU A 183 36.03 6.96 20.43
C LEU A 183 35.37 8.25 20.94
N ILE A 184 35.67 8.62 22.17
CA ILE A 184 35.08 9.81 22.83
C ILE A 184 35.54 11.11 22.15
N ARG A 185 36.78 11.15 21.64
CA ARG A 185 37.36 12.33 20.95
C ARG A 185 37.00 12.44 19.48
N SER A 186 36.41 11.39 18.89
CA SER A 186 35.88 11.42 17.52
C SER A 186 34.39 11.71 17.45
N LEU A 187 33.68 11.83 18.57
CA LEU A 187 32.26 12.19 18.57
C LEU A 187 32.08 13.57 17.92
N GLY A 188 31.24 13.66 16.88
CA GLY A 188 31.05 14.87 16.07
C GLY A 188 32.07 15.05 14.92
N LYS A 189 33.16 14.29 14.89
CA LYS A 189 34.16 14.31 13.81
C LYS A 189 34.04 13.05 12.95
N GLY A 190 33.75 13.21 11.67
CA GLY A 190 33.56 12.08 10.77
C GLY A 190 32.76 12.47 9.54
N ARG A 191 32.68 11.59 8.55
CA ARG A 191 31.96 11.85 7.30
C ARG A 191 30.58 11.21 7.37
N GLU A 192 29.55 11.98 7.00
CA GLU A 192 28.20 11.44 6.91
C GLU A 192 28.11 10.44 5.74
N LEU A 193 27.63 9.23 6.02
CA LEU A 193 27.42 8.19 5.02
C LEU A 193 25.97 8.17 4.54
N SER A 194 25.01 8.35 5.45
CA SER A 194 23.59 8.32 5.12
C SER A 194 22.78 9.27 5.98
N ARG A 195 21.76 9.88 5.38
CA ARG A 195 20.72 10.66 6.06
C ARG A 195 19.35 10.18 5.64
N ASN A 196 18.43 10.04 6.58
CA ASN A 196 17.01 9.87 6.29
C ASN A 196 16.23 10.87 7.15
N GLN A 197 15.39 11.67 6.51
CA GLN A 197 14.54 12.67 7.13
C GLN A 197 13.09 12.36 6.81
N ARG A 198 12.27 12.21 7.84
CA ARG A 198 10.83 12.05 7.70
C ARG A 198 10.14 13.19 8.40
N ALA A 199 9.20 13.83 7.73
CA ALA A 199 8.30 14.78 8.34
C ALA A 199 6.88 14.42 7.95
N SER A 200 5.98 14.40 8.93
CA SER A 200 4.55 14.24 8.70
C SER A 200 3.79 15.35 9.40
N MET A 201 2.74 15.83 8.76
CA MET A 201 1.80 16.80 9.29
C MET A 201 0.39 16.32 9.00
N LYS A 202 -0.48 16.35 10.00
CA LYS A 202 -1.91 16.13 9.85
C LYS A 202 -2.64 17.29 10.50
N TYR A 203 -3.60 17.86 9.78
CA TYR A 203 -4.44 18.95 10.24
C TYR A 203 -5.89 18.71 9.83
N SER A 204 -6.76 18.47 10.81
CA SER A 204 -8.18 18.24 10.59
C SER A 204 -9.00 19.23 11.43
N PRO A 205 -9.22 20.47 10.95
CA PRO A 205 -10.00 21.43 11.70
C PRO A 205 -11.49 21.13 11.63
N SER A 206 -12.20 21.41 12.73
CA SER A 206 -13.65 21.36 12.78
C SER A 206 -14.23 22.73 12.39
N ILE A 207 -14.42 22.99 11.10
CA ILE A 207 -14.98 24.26 10.58
C ILE A 207 -16.50 24.12 10.46
N GLY A 208 -17.19 24.29 11.58
CA GLY A 208 -18.63 24.04 11.65
C GLY A 208 -18.99 22.57 11.41
N LYS A 209 -20.28 22.28 11.17
CA LYS A 209 -20.74 20.91 10.89
C LYS A 209 -20.69 20.54 9.41
N TRP A 210 -20.65 21.56 8.54
CA TRP A 210 -20.83 21.48 7.09
C TRP A 210 -19.52 21.35 6.31
N LEU A 211 -18.37 21.69 6.89
CA LEU A 211 -17.07 21.61 6.25
C LEU A 211 -16.10 20.86 7.16
N ARG A 212 -15.65 19.69 6.72
CA ARG A 212 -14.70 18.86 7.47
C ARG A 212 -13.49 18.57 6.58
N PRO A 213 -12.50 19.48 6.53
CA PRO A 213 -11.29 19.25 5.78
C PRO A 213 -10.29 18.45 6.63
N THR A 214 -9.52 17.60 5.98
CA THR A 214 -8.39 16.88 6.52
C THR A 214 -7.22 17.05 5.57
N LEU A 215 -6.20 17.75 6.03
CA LEU A 215 -4.97 17.98 5.32
C LEU A 215 -3.91 17.06 5.91
N SER A 216 -3.20 16.33 5.05
CA SER A 216 -2.07 15.51 5.44
C SER A 216 -0.90 15.77 4.50
N TYR A 217 0.29 15.77 5.07
CA TYR A 217 1.53 15.98 4.35
C TYR A 217 2.59 15.05 4.91
N ASP A 218 3.16 14.20 4.06
CA ASP A 218 4.20 13.26 4.44
C ASP A 218 5.38 13.43 3.49
N VAL A 219 6.59 13.53 4.02
CA VAL A 219 7.82 13.54 3.23
C VAL A 219 8.87 12.62 3.84
N ASN A 220 9.60 11.94 2.96
CA ASN A 220 10.80 11.17 3.28
C ASN A 220 11.92 11.59 2.32
N TYR A 221 12.97 12.21 2.87
CA TYR A 221 14.20 12.52 2.16
C TYR A 221 15.31 11.56 2.56
N GLU A 222 16.05 11.08 1.58
CA GLU A 222 17.15 10.16 1.76
C GLU A 222 18.39 10.68 1.04
N GLU A 223 19.52 10.59 1.74
CA GLU A 223 20.85 10.96 1.26
C GLU A 223 21.77 9.76 1.47
N ASN A 224 22.51 9.38 0.44
CA ASN A 224 23.59 8.42 0.53
C ASN A 224 24.87 9.07 -0.01
N ALA A 225 25.85 9.25 0.87
CA ALA A 225 27.16 9.83 0.61
C ALA A 225 28.29 8.81 0.89
N ASP A 226 27.99 7.51 0.93
CA ASP A 226 28.98 6.43 1.07
C ASP A 226 30.00 6.48 -0.07
N PRO A 227 31.32 6.45 0.20
CA PRO A 227 32.33 6.51 -0.86
C PRO A 227 32.23 5.37 -1.89
N LYS A 228 31.65 4.24 -1.51
CA LYS A 228 31.46 3.07 -2.40
C LYS A 228 30.54 3.35 -3.58
N ILE A 229 29.74 4.41 -3.54
CA ILE A 229 28.84 4.77 -4.65
C ILE A 229 29.54 5.58 -5.74
N ARG A 230 30.79 6.00 -5.53
CA ARG A 230 31.56 6.83 -6.45
C ARG A 230 32.25 5.97 -7.50
N SER A 231 32.26 6.44 -8.74
CA SER A 231 33.14 5.94 -9.79
C SER A 231 34.55 6.54 -9.65
N GLN A 232 35.55 5.92 -10.29
CA GLN A 232 36.97 6.32 -10.19
C GLN A 232 37.23 7.80 -10.56
N ASN A 233 36.42 8.38 -11.45
CA ASN A 233 36.55 9.76 -11.93
C ASN A 233 35.57 10.75 -11.26
N ASP A 234 34.78 10.31 -10.27
CA ASP A 234 33.81 11.17 -9.61
C ASP A 234 34.52 12.07 -8.56
N PRO A 235 34.19 13.38 -8.48
CA PRO A 235 34.79 14.26 -7.48
C PRO A 235 34.46 13.85 -6.05
N PRO A 236 35.27 14.25 -5.06
CA PRO A 236 34.93 14.04 -3.66
C PRO A 236 33.62 14.80 -3.31
N GLY A 237 32.81 14.21 -2.44
CA GLY A 237 31.55 14.81 -1.96
C GLY A 237 30.30 14.39 -2.75
N VAL A 238 30.47 13.58 -3.80
CA VAL A 238 29.38 12.99 -4.57
C VAL A 238 28.45 12.16 -3.70
N ARG A 239 27.14 12.36 -3.91
CA ARG A 239 26.06 11.68 -3.21
C ARG A 239 24.88 11.33 -4.12
N ARG A 240 24.06 10.39 -3.66
CA ARG A 240 22.72 10.12 -4.18
C ARG A 240 21.70 10.75 -3.25
N VAL A 241 20.73 11.44 -3.80
CA VAL A 241 19.62 12.03 -3.04
C VAL A 241 18.29 11.58 -3.61
N SER A 242 17.32 11.38 -2.75
CA SER A 242 15.93 11.17 -3.16
C SER A 242 14.99 11.81 -2.17
N VAL A 243 13.84 12.24 -2.66
CA VAL A 243 12.73 12.71 -1.84
C VAL A 243 11.43 12.11 -2.36
N SER A 244 10.57 11.69 -1.44
CA SER A 244 9.19 11.29 -1.71
C SER A 244 8.28 12.10 -0.82
N GLY A 245 7.51 13.01 -1.41
CA GLY A 245 6.52 13.85 -0.76
C GLY A 245 5.10 13.48 -1.20
N ARG A 246 4.16 13.48 -0.27
CA ARG A 246 2.73 13.25 -0.49
C ARG A 246 1.93 14.32 0.24
N SER A 247 1.16 15.10 -0.51
CA SER A 247 0.15 16.01 0.05
C SER A 247 -1.22 15.46 -0.25
N ARG A 248 -2.09 15.36 0.76
CA ARG A 248 -3.46 14.90 0.60
C ARG A 248 -4.43 15.84 1.30
N ILE A 249 -5.48 16.22 0.60
CA ILE A 249 -6.57 17.05 1.10
C ILE A 249 -7.86 16.27 0.88
N ASP A 250 -8.51 15.88 1.97
CA ASP A 250 -9.86 15.32 1.94
C ASP A 250 -10.82 16.39 2.49
N ILE A 251 -11.89 16.69 1.79
CA ILE A 251 -12.92 17.64 2.21
C ILE A 251 -14.26 16.93 2.15
N ILE A 252 -14.95 16.89 3.29
CA ILE A 252 -16.35 16.50 3.33
C ILE A 252 -17.18 17.76 3.45
N LEU A 253 -18.01 18.02 2.44
CA LEU A 253 -19.02 19.06 2.46
C LEU A 253 -20.35 18.42 2.83
N SER A 254 -20.92 18.83 3.96
CA SER A 254 -22.19 18.31 4.49
C SER A 254 -23.25 19.42 4.53
N PRO A 255 -23.73 19.91 3.37
CA PRO A 255 -24.66 21.04 3.29
C PRO A 255 -25.96 20.79 4.09
N GLY A 256 -26.47 19.55 4.11
CA GLY A 256 -27.67 19.22 4.87
C GLY A 256 -27.50 19.40 6.39
N SER A 257 -26.30 19.17 6.91
CA SER A 257 -25.98 19.35 8.34
C SER A 257 -25.89 20.81 8.77
N ALA A 258 -25.65 21.73 7.83
CA ALA A 258 -25.62 23.17 8.08
C ALA A 258 -27.01 23.71 8.46
N LEU A 259 -28.06 23.16 7.83
CA LEU A 259 -29.43 23.65 7.91
C LEU A 259 -30.29 22.97 8.99
N SER A 260 -29.75 21.89 9.59
CA SER A 260 -30.37 21.12 10.69
C SER A 260 -30.27 21.82 12.07
N GLN A 261 -29.67 23.02 12.16
CA GLN A 261 -29.69 23.81 13.39
C GLN A 261 -31.14 24.19 13.76
N LYS A 262 -31.54 23.95 15.02
CA LYS A 262 -32.81 24.45 15.57
C LYS A 262 -32.88 25.97 15.37
N PRO A 263 -34.05 26.51 14.96
CA PRO A 263 -34.18 27.94 14.72
C PRO A 263 -33.83 28.73 15.98
N SER A 264 -33.08 29.82 15.82
CA SER A 264 -33.10 30.87 16.82
C SER A 264 -34.51 31.47 16.83
N LYS A 265 -35.02 31.92 17.98
CA LYS A 265 -36.39 32.44 18.13
C LYS A 265 -36.71 33.68 17.26
N GLN A 266 -35.75 34.18 16.47
CA GLN A 266 -35.86 35.38 15.64
C GLN A 266 -35.58 35.16 14.15
N ASP A 267 -35.43 33.91 13.68
CA ASP A 267 -35.30 33.66 12.23
C ASP A 267 -36.68 33.66 11.54
N THR A 268 -37.02 34.80 10.93
CA THR A 268 -38.18 35.03 10.04
C THR A 268 -38.04 34.42 8.66
N LEU A 269 -36.96 33.68 8.37
CA LEU A 269 -36.84 32.89 7.14
C LEU A 269 -37.64 31.59 7.30
N GLY A 270 -38.87 31.65 6.78
CA GLY A 270 -39.92 30.65 6.91
C GLY A 270 -39.49 29.22 6.61
N THR A 271 -40.24 28.32 7.24
CA THR A 271 -40.35 26.88 6.95
C THR A 271 -40.76 26.65 5.49
N SER A 272 -39.81 26.77 4.57
CA SER A 272 -39.99 26.56 3.14
C SER A 272 -39.56 25.15 2.75
N LEU A 273 -40.25 24.56 1.77
CA LEU A 273 -39.89 23.31 1.08
C LEU A 273 -38.41 23.28 0.66
N THR A 274 -37.80 24.43 0.41
CA THR A 274 -36.37 24.56 0.12
C THR A 274 -35.50 24.09 1.28
N ARG A 275 -35.81 24.40 2.55
CA ARG A 275 -35.04 23.89 3.70
C ARG A 275 -35.19 22.38 3.88
N LEU A 276 -36.35 21.83 3.55
CA LEU A 276 -36.62 20.38 3.60
C LEU A 276 -35.93 19.62 2.46
N LEU A 277 -35.73 20.26 1.30
CA LEU A 277 -34.98 19.72 0.16
C LEU A 277 -33.46 19.91 0.34
N LEU A 278 -33.00 21.07 0.83
CA LEU A 278 -31.58 21.37 1.07
C LEU A 278 -31.00 20.60 2.27
N SER A 279 -31.80 20.27 3.29
CA SER A 279 -31.39 19.37 4.38
C SER A 279 -31.19 17.91 3.94
N LYS A 280 -31.71 17.54 2.76
CA LYS A 280 -31.53 16.23 2.13
C LYS A 280 -30.40 16.23 1.08
N ILE A 281 -29.70 17.35 0.89
CA ILE A 281 -28.52 17.37 0.03
C ILE A 281 -27.45 16.50 0.69
N PRO A 282 -26.94 15.49 -0.02
CA PRO A 282 -26.01 14.53 0.52
C PRO A 282 -24.64 15.17 0.72
N ASP A 283 -23.78 14.43 1.42
CA ASP A 283 -22.39 14.84 1.55
C ASP A 283 -21.70 14.79 0.17
N ILE A 284 -20.82 15.75 -0.06
CA ILE A 284 -19.92 15.78 -1.21
C ILE A 284 -18.52 15.56 -0.67
N ASP A 285 -17.92 14.45 -1.06
CA ASP A 285 -16.55 14.09 -0.74
C ASP A 285 -15.65 14.58 -1.87
N VAL A 286 -14.67 15.42 -1.54
CA VAL A 286 -13.63 15.88 -2.45
C VAL A 286 -12.28 15.40 -1.92
N ARG A 287 -11.50 14.74 -2.76
CA ARG A 287 -10.14 14.30 -2.44
C ARG A 287 -9.17 14.82 -3.46
N TYR A 288 -8.08 15.39 -2.99
CA TYR A 288 -6.96 15.83 -3.81
C TYR A 288 -5.68 15.20 -3.27
N LEU A 289 -4.90 14.59 -4.16
CA LEU A 289 -3.62 13.96 -3.86
C LEU A 289 -2.55 14.55 -4.78
N LEU A 290 -1.40 14.87 -4.21
CA LEU A 290 -0.21 15.29 -4.93
C LEU A 290 0.98 14.49 -4.41
N ASP A 291 1.45 13.53 -5.21
CA ASP A 291 2.70 12.82 -4.97
C ASP A 291 3.82 13.48 -5.79
N ARG A 292 4.97 13.70 -5.15
CA ARG A 292 6.18 14.28 -5.73
C ARG A 292 7.36 13.43 -5.32
N ASN A 293 7.94 12.73 -6.29
CA ASN A 293 9.09 11.88 -6.07
C ASN A 293 10.24 12.34 -6.96
N ALA A 294 11.42 12.47 -6.37
CA ALA A 294 12.63 12.85 -7.07
C ALA A 294 13.77 11.95 -6.62
N LYS A 295 14.63 11.58 -7.55
CA LYS A 295 15.86 10.85 -7.29
C LYS A 295 16.93 11.35 -8.24
N TYR A 296 18.05 11.73 -7.65
CA TYR A 296 19.21 12.24 -8.36
C TYR A 296 20.42 11.43 -7.93
N ASN A 297 21.12 10.90 -8.93
CA ASN A 297 22.42 10.30 -8.75
C ASN A 297 23.50 11.34 -9.02
N LYS A 298 24.62 11.22 -8.31
CA LYS A 298 25.82 12.03 -8.53
C LYS A 298 25.64 13.54 -8.34
N VAL A 299 25.14 13.95 -7.18
CA VAL A 299 24.99 15.36 -6.77
C VAL A 299 26.21 15.82 -5.98
N ILE A 300 26.73 17.03 -6.24
CA ILE A 300 27.80 17.66 -5.45
C ILE A 300 27.16 18.51 -4.36
N GLY A 301 27.13 18.00 -3.13
CA GLY A 301 26.57 18.76 -2.01
C GLY A 301 25.13 18.40 -1.66
N ARG A 302 24.69 18.92 -0.51
CA ARG A 302 23.35 18.66 0.03
C ARG A 302 22.35 19.63 -0.61
N PRO A 303 21.24 19.13 -1.17
CA PRO A 303 20.14 19.98 -1.64
C PRO A 303 19.56 20.89 -0.55
N GLY A 304 18.97 22.01 -0.93
CA GLY A 304 18.29 22.92 0.01
C GLY A 304 17.10 22.28 0.73
N LEU A 305 16.53 23.00 1.70
CA LEU A 305 15.39 22.51 2.48
C LEU A 305 14.13 22.28 1.63
N LYS A 306 13.93 23.04 0.55
CA LYS A 306 12.78 22.85 -0.36
C LYS A 306 12.79 21.46 -0.99
N PHE A 307 13.97 20.99 -1.40
CA PHE A 307 14.16 19.62 -1.87
C PHE A 307 14.01 18.61 -0.73
N GLN A 308 14.67 18.83 0.41
CA GLN A 308 14.62 17.88 1.54
C GLN A 308 13.19 17.70 2.09
N PHE A 309 12.39 18.75 2.09
CA PHE A 309 10.99 18.68 2.48
C PHE A 309 10.05 18.37 1.31
N GLY A 310 10.52 18.17 0.07
CA GLY A 310 9.68 17.76 -1.06
C GLY A 310 8.74 18.85 -1.60
N ILE A 311 8.95 20.11 -1.19
CA ILE A 311 8.19 21.27 -1.65
C ILE A 311 8.56 21.61 -3.09
N ASP A 312 9.84 21.49 -3.42
CA ASP A 312 10.34 21.64 -4.78
C ASP A 312 11.37 20.54 -5.08
N PRO A 313 10.94 19.40 -5.63
CA PRO A 313 11.82 18.28 -5.94
C PRO A 313 12.74 18.52 -7.14
N GLU A 314 12.56 19.62 -7.89
CA GLU A 314 13.35 19.96 -9.07
C GLU A 314 14.55 20.89 -8.74
N ASP A 315 14.57 21.46 -7.53
CA ASP A 315 15.54 22.45 -6.99
C ASP A 315 16.91 21.84 -6.65
N VAL A 316 17.54 21.17 -7.62
CA VAL A 316 18.88 20.55 -7.54
C VAL A 316 19.72 20.80 -8.80
N SER A 317 19.26 21.66 -9.69
CA SER A 317 19.92 22.00 -10.96
C SER A 317 21.31 22.60 -10.79
N GLU A 318 21.60 23.28 -9.68
CA GLU A 318 22.88 23.93 -9.40
C GLU A 318 23.95 22.98 -8.83
N LEU A 319 23.57 21.76 -8.41
CA LEU A 319 24.46 20.82 -7.71
C LEU A 319 25.04 19.72 -8.63
N VAL A 320 25.20 20.02 -9.92
CA VAL A 320 25.54 19.06 -10.97
C VAL A 320 27.05 18.82 -11.04
N VAL A 321 27.45 17.54 -11.05
CA VAL A 321 28.81 17.14 -11.48
C VAL A 321 28.90 17.27 -13.01
N ILE A 322 29.67 18.24 -13.50
CA ILE A 322 30.14 18.25 -14.89
C ILE A 322 31.50 17.53 -14.89
N THR A 323 31.57 16.36 -15.53
CA THR A 323 32.86 15.68 -15.72
C THR A 323 33.68 16.38 -16.79
N SER A 324 35.01 16.22 -16.78
CA SER A 324 35.95 16.79 -17.74
C SER A 324 35.69 16.44 -19.21
N SER A 325 34.82 15.46 -19.49
CA SER A 325 34.33 15.08 -20.82
C SER A 325 33.09 15.85 -21.31
N GLY A 326 32.57 16.81 -20.54
CA GLY A 326 31.39 17.60 -20.89
C GLY A 326 30.05 16.86 -20.83
N ALA A 327 30.04 15.55 -20.60
CA ALA A 327 28.83 14.73 -20.50
C ALA A 327 28.37 14.58 -19.04
N ALA A 328 27.23 15.20 -18.69
CA ALA A 328 26.61 14.98 -17.38
C ALA A 328 26.15 13.51 -17.24
N GLN A 329 26.85 12.70 -16.43
CA GLN A 329 26.43 11.33 -16.08
C GLN A 329 25.35 11.30 -14.99
N ARG A 330 24.30 12.11 -15.16
CA ARG A 330 23.20 12.25 -14.20
C ARG A 330 22.03 11.37 -14.62
N THR A 331 21.61 10.45 -13.77
CA THR A 331 20.30 9.78 -13.92
C THR A 331 19.31 10.52 -13.05
N ASP A 332 18.41 11.24 -13.70
CA ASP A 332 17.31 11.95 -13.05
C ASP A 332 16.06 11.12 -13.16
N GLU A 333 15.41 10.88 -12.02
CA GLU A 333 14.08 10.31 -12.00
C GLU A 333 13.17 11.23 -11.20
N LEU A 334 12.25 11.89 -11.90
CA LEU A 334 11.24 12.76 -11.33
C LEU A 334 9.87 12.19 -11.67
N THR A 335 9.02 11.97 -10.67
CA THR A 335 7.64 11.57 -10.85
C THR A 335 6.73 12.52 -10.09
N ARG A 336 5.77 13.12 -10.79
CA ARG A 336 4.73 13.95 -10.19
C ARG A 336 3.36 13.36 -10.54
N ARG A 337 2.60 12.98 -9.53
CA ARG A 337 1.22 12.49 -9.70
C ARG A 337 0.26 13.45 -9.01
N THR A 338 -0.78 13.83 -9.73
CA THR A 338 -1.92 14.58 -9.19
C THR A 338 -3.15 13.72 -9.37
N ALA A 339 -3.87 13.42 -8.29
CA ALA A 339 -5.17 12.78 -8.35
C ALA A 339 -6.24 13.69 -7.73
N PHE A 340 -7.41 13.71 -8.33
CA PHE A 340 -8.57 14.47 -7.87
C PHE A 340 -9.81 13.61 -8.02
N ASP A 341 -10.51 13.39 -6.92
CA ASP A 341 -11.72 12.59 -6.86
C ASP A 341 -12.84 13.44 -6.24
N VAL A 342 -14.02 13.43 -6.84
CA VAL A 342 -15.24 14.01 -6.27
C VAL A 342 -16.31 12.94 -6.30
N SER A 343 -17.00 12.74 -5.18
CA SER A 343 -18.12 11.80 -5.11
C SER A 343 -19.27 12.37 -4.28
N THR A 344 -20.49 11.97 -4.64
CA THR A 344 -21.68 12.30 -3.88
C THR A 344 -22.71 11.19 -3.98
N ASP A 345 -23.37 10.90 -2.86
CA ASP A 345 -24.32 9.80 -2.72
C ASP A 345 -25.71 10.35 -2.36
N PHE A 346 -26.54 10.58 -3.36
CA PHE A 346 -27.87 11.13 -3.20
C PHE A 346 -28.93 10.04 -2.93
N ARG A 347 -29.63 10.15 -1.80
CA ARG A 347 -30.74 9.27 -1.41
C ARG A 347 -32.01 10.09 -1.12
N PRO A 348 -32.75 10.53 -2.16
CA PRO A 348 -33.93 11.37 -1.98
C PRO A 348 -35.06 10.68 -1.20
N ILE A 349 -35.15 9.36 -1.34
CA ILE A 349 -36.15 8.46 -0.75
C ILE A 349 -35.49 7.13 -0.40
N ARG A 350 -36.04 6.38 0.57
CA ARG A 350 -35.40 5.18 1.15
C ARG A 350 -35.05 4.09 0.14
N TRP A 351 -35.82 4.00 -0.94
CA TRP A 351 -35.69 2.98 -1.96
C TRP A 351 -34.83 3.41 -3.16
N LEU A 352 -34.44 4.70 -3.29
CA LEU A 352 -33.64 5.18 -4.42
C LEU A 352 -32.28 5.67 -3.92
N THR A 353 -31.22 5.10 -4.47
CA THR A 353 -29.84 5.57 -4.29
C THR A 353 -29.26 5.96 -5.63
N LEU A 354 -28.73 7.18 -5.72
CA LEU A 354 -28.02 7.72 -6.86
C LEU A 354 -26.62 8.11 -6.40
N GLU A 355 -25.60 7.68 -7.11
CA GLU A 355 -24.21 8.01 -6.80
C GLU A 355 -23.56 8.57 -8.06
N ALA A 356 -22.79 9.64 -7.88
CA ALA A 356 -22.05 10.29 -8.95
C ALA A 356 -20.61 10.49 -8.53
N LYS A 357 -19.69 10.14 -9.42
CA LYS A 357 -18.24 10.22 -9.20
C LYS A 357 -17.54 10.86 -10.39
N TYR A 358 -16.56 11.69 -10.08
CA TYR A 358 -15.57 12.23 -11.00
C TYR A 358 -14.18 11.84 -10.50
N LYS A 359 -13.32 11.34 -11.39
CA LYS A 359 -11.93 11.03 -11.05
C LYS A 359 -10.99 11.53 -12.14
N LEU A 360 -9.89 12.14 -11.73
CA LEU A 360 -8.81 12.54 -12.61
C LEU A 360 -7.48 12.16 -11.96
N ASP A 361 -6.70 11.32 -12.61
CA ASP A 361 -5.35 10.94 -12.19
C ASP A 361 -4.36 11.28 -13.30
N ARG A 362 -3.39 12.13 -13.01
CA ARG A 362 -2.36 12.56 -13.94
C ARG A 362 -1.00 12.28 -13.36
N SER A 363 -0.20 11.48 -14.05
CA SER A 363 1.19 11.20 -13.72
C SER A 363 2.11 11.76 -14.80
N ARG A 364 3.19 12.41 -14.39
CA ARG A 364 4.28 12.85 -15.26
C ARG A 364 5.57 12.25 -14.73
N ARG A 365 6.34 11.61 -15.61
CA ARG A 365 7.63 11.02 -15.29
C ARG A 365 8.70 11.57 -16.21
N THR A 366 9.78 12.07 -15.62
CA THR A 366 11.03 12.39 -16.30
C THR A 366 12.06 11.35 -15.93
N TYR A 367 12.67 10.71 -16.91
CA TYR A 367 13.77 9.78 -16.73
C TYR A 367 14.91 10.12 -17.69
N SER A 368 16.06 10.55 -17.17
CA SER A 368 17.25 10.89 -17.97
C SER A 368 16.93 11.76 -19.20
N GLY A 369 16.20 12.85 -19.00
CA GLY A 369 15.77 13.78 -20.06
C GLY A 369 14.52 13.37 -20.85
N SER A 370 14.15 12.10 -20.85
CA SER A 370 12.90 11.64 -21.47
C SER A 370 11.70 11.96 -20.56
N LYS A 371 10.74 12.73 -21.10
CA LYS A 371 9.50 13.08 -20.39
C LYS A 371 8.35 12.22 -20.93
N THR A 372 7.57 11.65 -20.04
CA THR A 372 6.35 10.89 -20.35
C THR A 372 5.23 11.33 -19.44
N PHE A 373 3.99 11.18 -19.90
CA PHE A 373 2.83 11.43 -19.07
C PHE A 373 1.74 10.39 -19.31
N THR A 374 0.93 10.19 -18.28
CA THR A 374 -0.30 9.39 -18.31
C THR A 374 -1.40 10.19 -17.65
N GLU A 375 -2.57 10.23 -18.25
CA GLU A 375 -3.76 10.92 -17.74
C GLU A 375 -4.96 9.99 -17.84
N ASN A 376 -5.55 9.66 -16.69
CA ASN A 376 -6.74 8.84 -16.57
C ASN A 376 -7.87 9.70 -16.00
N ALA A 377 -8.87 10.00 -16.83
CA ALA A 377 -10.09 10.67 -16.42
C ALA A 377 -11.25 9.68 -16.43
N VAL A 378 -12.08 9.69 -15.38
CA VAL A 378 -13.33 8.93 -15.31
C VAL A 378 -14.45 9.92 -15.07
N TRP A 379 -15.26 10.12 -16.11
CA TRP A 379 -16.45 10.94 -16.06
C TRP A 379 -17.36 10.65 -17.27
N PRO A 380 -18.69 10.67 -17.08
CA PRO A 380 -19.36 10.54 -15.79
C PRO A 380 -19.26 9.09 -15.28
N ASP A 381 -19.18 8.90 -13.96
CA ASP A 381 -19.35 7.61 -13.29
C ASP A 381 -20.61 7.74 -12.42
N LEU A 382 -21.70 7.17 -12.91
CA LEU A 382 -23.05 7.31 -12.36
C LEU A 382 -23.58 5.93 -12.03
N THR A 383 -24.06 5.74 -10.82
CA THR A 383 -24.79 4.53 -10.46
C THR A 383 -26.14 4.92 -9.86
N GLY A 384 -27.16 4.14 -10.21
CA GLY A 384 -28.51 4.29 -9.71
C GLY A 384 -29.03 2.93 -9.29
N SER A 385 -29.65 2.86 -8.13
CA SER A 385 -30.30 1.64 -7.66
C SER A 385 -31.62 1.95 -6.99
N VAL A 386 -32.60 1.11 -7.31
CA VAL A 386 -33.90 1.06 -6.68
C VAL A 386 -33.96 -0.24 -5.88
N SER A 387 -33.96 -0.14 -4.56
CA SER A 387 -34.11 -1.27 -3.65
C SER A 387 -35.55 -1.38 -3.14
N SER A 388 -35.97 -2.57 -2.72
CA SER A 388 -37.29 -2.78 -2.12
C SER A 388 -38.48 -2.33 -2.99
N LEU A 389 -38.44 -2.62 -4.30
CA LEU A 389 -39.59 -2.40 -5.20
C LEU A 389 -40.87 -3.10 -4.70
N ALA A 390 -40.72 -4.18 -3.92
CA ALA A 390 -41.84 -4.89 -3.30
C ALA A 390 -42.60 -4.06 -2.24
N ASP A 391 -41.94 -3.09 -1.61
CA ASP A 391 -42.56 -2.21 -0.60
C ASP A 391 -43.40 -1.09 -1.24
N ILE A 392 -43.26 -0.90 -2.56
CA ILE A 392 -44.14 -0.05 -3.35
C ILE A 392 -45.43 -0.85 -3.57
N GLY A 393 -46.51 -0.49 -2.86
CA GLY A 393 -47.70 -1.34 -2.62
C GLY A 393 -48.40 -1.97 -3.83
N ILE A 394 -48.10 -1.54 -5.06
CA ILE A 394 -48.59 -2.17 -6.29
C ILE A 394 -47.81 -3.44 -6.69
N PHE A 395 -46.54 -3.59 -6.31
CA PHE A 395 -45.67 -4.70 -6.74
C PHE A 395 -45.44 -5.79 -5.68
N GLY A 396 -45.81 -5.53 -4.42
CA GLY A 396 -45.62 -6.48 -3.31
C GLY A 396 -46.40 -7.81 -3.46
N ARG A 397 -47.42 -7.85 -4.32
CA ARG A 397 -48.18 -9.09 -4.60
C ARG A 397 -47.38 -10.13 -5.39
N TRP A 398 -46.37 -9.72 -6.15
CA TRP A 398 -45.64 -10.62 -7.05
C TRP A 398 -44.24 -10.97 -6.53
N TRP A 399 -43.59 -10.01 -5.87
CA TRP A 399 -42.22 -10.16 -5.37
C TRP A 399 -42.16 -10.01 -3.85
N LYS A 400 -41.40 -10.89 -3.19
CA LYS A 400 -40.97 -10.73 -1.78
C LYS A 400 -39.91 -9.64 -1.66
N SER A 401 -39.05 -9.55 -2.66
CA SER A 401 -38.03 -8.51 -2.76
C SER A 401 -37.70 -8.30 -4.23
N SER A 402 -37.44 -7.07 -4.64
CA SER A 402 -36.97 -6.77 -5.98
C SER A 402 -36.08 -5.54 -5.92
N SER A 403 -34.94 -5.59 -6.63
CA SER A 403 -34.01 -4.49 -6.78
C SER A 403 -33.59 -4.33 -8.22
N LEU A 404 -33.53 -3.08 -8.67
CA LEU A 404 -33.08 -2.70 -9.98
C LEU A 404 -31.84 -1.80 -9.83
N SER A 405 -30.84 -1.98 -10.67
CA SER A 405 -29.63 -1.18 -10.69
C SER A 405 -29.19 -0.87 -12.11
N MET A 406 -28.60 0.29 -12.28
CA MET A 406 -28.00 0.76 -13.51
C MET A 406 -26.72 1.52 -13.18
N GLY A 407 -25.69 1.34 -13.98
CA GLY A 407 -24.41 1.99 -13.81
C GLY A 407 -23.85 2.37 -15.16
N TYR A 408 -23.30 3.58 -15.26
CA TYR A 408 -22.61 4.08 -16.44
C TYR A 408 -21.27 4.66 -16.03
N LYS A 409 -20.23 4.32 -16.78
CA LYS A 409 -18.86 4.79 -16.56
C LYS A 409 -18.22 5.19 -17.88
N GLY A 410 -17.95 6.47 -18.03
CA GLY A 410 -17.05 7.00 -19.05
C GLY A 410 -15.62 7.04 -18.53
N SER A 411 -14.65 6.53 -19.30
CA SER A 411 -13.23 6.70 -18.97
C SER A 411 -12.39 7.07 -20.19
N ARG A 412 -11.34 7.83 -19.93
CA ARG A 412 -10.38 8.31 -20.92
C ARG A 412 -8.98 8.15 -20.35
N ASN A 413 -8.16 7.34 -21.00
CA ASN A 413 -6.75 7.18 -20.70
C ASN A 413 -5.93 7.78 -21.85
N VAL A 414 -5.01 8.69 -21.54
CA VAL A 414 -4.09 9.31 -22.48
C VAL A 414 -2.67 9.05 -22.03
N GLU A 415 -1.85 8.53 -22.93
CA GLU A 415 -0.41 8.36 -22.73
C GLU A 415 0.33 9.25 -23.72
N GLY A 416 1.50 9.76 -23.32
CA GLY A 416 2.29 10.63 -24.17
C GLY A 416 3.74 10.80 -23.76
N ARG A 417 4.48 11.51 -24.62
CA ARG A 417 5.88 11.88 -24.46
C ARG A 417 6.03 13.41 -24.50
N GLY A 418 7.12 13.92 -23.94
CA GLY A 418 7.39 15.35 -23.87
C GLY A 418 6.42 16.10 -22.96
N VAL A 419 6.11 17.35 -23.32
CA VAL A 419 5.21 18.22 -22.55
C VAL A 419 3.74 17.89 -22.80
N SER A 420 3.38 17.55 -24.06
CA SER A 420 1.99 17.38 -24.49
C SER A 420 1.77 16.45 -25.68
N VAL A 421 2.78 15.73 -26.17
CA VAL A 421 2.64 14.90 -27.38
C VAL A 421 2.00 13.57 -27.00
N LYS A 422 0.75 13.36 -27.43
CA LYS A 422 0.02 12.12 -27.18
C LYS A 422 0.56 10.99 -28.05
N THR A 423 0.86 9.85 -27.43
CA THR A 423 1.28 8.62 -28.13
C THR A 423 0.15 7.62 -28.26
N LYS A 424 -0.81 7.65 -27.32
CA LYS A 424 -1.97 6.77 -27.31
C LYS A 424 -3.13 7.42 -26.56
N GLU A 425 -4.35 7.24 -27.06
CA GLU A 425 -5.57 7.65 -26.39
C GLU A 425 -6.56 6.49 -26.40
N THR A 426 -7.16 6.18 -25.25
CA THR A 426 -8.17 5.14 -25.11
C THR A 426 -9.40 5.75 -24.43
N ARG A 427 -10.55 5.66 -25.09
CA ARG A 427 -11.85 6.08 -24.56
C ARG A 427 -12.70 4.85 -24.35
N LYS A 428 -13.34 4.74 -23.19
CA LYS A 428 -14.28 3.66 -22.88
C LYS A 428 -15.58 4.23 -22.36
N SER A 429 -16.67 3.59 -22.78
CA SER A 429 -18.02 3.82 -22.31
C SER A 429 -18.54 2.46 -21.84
N GLU A 430 -18.84 2.34 -20.56
CA GLU A 430 -19.15 1.06 -19.93
C GLU A 430 -20.46 1.18 -19.14
N TRP A 431 -21.41 0.30 -19.43
CA TRP A 431 -22.64 0.12 -18.68
C TRP A 431 -22.48 -1.09 -17.75
N LEU A 432 -22.31 -0.82 -16.46
CA LEU A 432 -21.88 -1.78 -15.44
C LEU A 432 -22.75 -1.67 -14.16
N PRO A 433 -23.94 -2.28 -14.12
CA PRO A 433 -24.66 -2.93 -15.22
C PRO A 433 -25.46 -1.92 -16.06
N LEU A 434 -25.78 -2.26 -17.31
CA LEU A 434 -26.83 -1.55 -18.06
C LEU A 434 -28.20 -1.78 -17.41
N ILE A 435 -28.47 -3.03 -17.05
CA ILE A 435 -29.63 -3.45 -16.26
C ILE A 435 -29.14 -4.55 -15.32
N GLY A 436 -29.21 -4.31 -14.02
CA GLY A 436 -29.04 -5.32 -12.99
C GLY A 436 -30.36 -5.48 -12.25
N TRP A 437 -30.99 -6.63 -12.34
CA TRP A 437 -32.27 -6.91 -11.71
C TRP A 437 -32.19 -8.19 -10.90
N ASP A 438 -32.55 -8.09 -9.63
CA ASP A 438 -32.60 -9.21 -8.70
C ASP A 438 -33.99 -9.24 -8.08
N ALA A 439 -34.68 -10.38 -8.19
CA ALA A 439 -36.01 -10.56 -7.63
C ALA A 439 -36.13 -11.90 -6.90
N THR A 440 -36.78 -11.87 -5.74
CA THR A 440 -37.29 -13.07 -5.06
C THR A 440 -38.80 -13.05 -5.16
N TRP A 441 -39.36 -14.08 -5.77
CA TRP A 441 -40.79 -14.25 -5.98
C TRP A 441 -41.46 -14.79 -4.72
N GLN A 442 -42.78 -14.64 -4.62
CA GLN A 442 -43.54 -15.13 -3.45
C GLN A 442 -43.38 -16.65 -3.22
N ASN A 443 -43.27 -17.43 -4.29
CA ASN A 443 -43.01 -18.87 -4.23
C ASN A 443 -41.56 -19.24 -3.87
N GLY A 444 -40.66 -18.28 -3.65
CA GLY A 444 -39.26 -18.54 -3.29
C GLY A 444 -38.33 -18.73 -4.48
N VAL A 445 -38.82 -18.63 -5.73
CA VAL A 445 -37.95 -18.51 -6.91
C VAL A 445 -37.11 -17.26 -6.78
N ARG A 446 -35.84 -17.33 -7.18
CA ARG A 446 -34.95 -16.19 -7.32
C ARG A 446 -34.55 -16.03 -8.78
N THR A 447 -34.58 -14.80 -9.26
CA THR A 447 -34.20 -14.45 -10.62
C THR A 447 -33.20 -13.32 -10.56
N THR A 448 -32.09 -13.47 -11.28
CA THR A 448 -31.05 -12.45 -11.44
C THR A 448 -30.81 -12.23 -12.91
N LEU A 449 -30.88 -10.98 -13.37
CA LEU A 449 -30.53 -10.55 -14.71
C LEU A 449 -29.45 -9.48 -14.59
N ASN A 450 -28.32 -9.68 -15.27
CA ASN A 450 -27.26 -8.71 -15.34
C ASN A 450 -26.83 -8.54 -16.81
N MET A 451 -27.22 -7.41 -17.39
CA MET A 451 -26.82 -6.97 -18.71
C MET A 451 -25.71 -5.93 -18.58
N ARG A 452 -24.60 -6.13 -19.29
CA ARG A 452 -23.49 -5.18 -19.39
C ARG A 452 -23.16 -4.91 -20.84
N HIS A 453 -22.78 -3.67 -21.13
CA HIS A 453 -22.36 -3.27 -22.46
C HIS A 453 -21.16 -2.34 -22.34
N SER A 454 -20.10 -2.59 -23.12
CA SER A 454 -18.93 -1.72 -23.15
C SER A 454 -18.49 -1.43 -24.57
N SER A 455 -18.16 -0.18 -24.85
CA SER A 455 -17.53 0.28 -26.09
C SER A 455 -16.20 0.93 -25.76
N SER A 456 -15.12 0.42 -26.36
CA SER A 456 -13.76 0.92 -26.19
C SER A 456 -13.20 1.33 -27.54
N GLU A 457 -12.61 2.52 -27.59
CA GLU A 457 -11.88 3.04 -28.75
C GLU A 457 -10.46 3.34 -28.31
N SER A 458 -9.49 2.70 -28.95
CA SER A 458 -8.06 2.87 -28.69
C SER A 458 -7.38 3.34 -29.95
N GLU A 459 -6.72 4.48 -29.85
CA GLU A 459 -5.98 5.11 -30.91
C GLU A 459 -4.51 5.17 -30.55
N ASN A 460 -3.65 4.57 -31.37
CA ASN A 460 -2.21 4.79 -31.29
C ASN A 460 -1.83 5.91 -32.26
N LEU A 461 -1.16 6.92 -31.73
CA LEU A 461 -0.72 8.12 -32.43
C LEU A 461 0.78 8.12 -32.70
N SER A 462 1.49 7.06 -32.31
CA SER A 462 2.93 6.91 -32.54
C SER A 462 3.19 6.20 -33.87
N GLY A 463 4.00 6.79 -34.74
CA GLY A 463 4.25 6.25 -36.08
C GLY A 463 2.98 6.29 -36.95
N THR A 464 2.64 5.17 -37.60
CA THR A 464 1.38 5.07 -38.36
C THR A 464 0.19 5.06 -37.41
N ARG A 465 -0.69 6.05 -37.56
CA ARG A 465 -1.92 6.17 -36.77
C ARG A 465 -2.77 4.91 -36.94
N THR A 466 -3.12 4.25 -35.83
CA THR A 466 -3.99 3.07 -35.85
C THR A 466 -5.14 3.25 -34.87
N LEU A 467 -6.36 3.00 -35.34
CA LEU A 467 -7.56 3.03 -34.53
C LEU A 467 -8.10 1.60 -34.37
N LYS A 468 -8.44 1.22 -33.14
CA LYS A 468 -9.13 -0.02 -32.81
C LYS A 468 -10.38 0.28 -32.00
N ARG A 469 -11.51 -0.28 -32.42
CA ARG A 469 -12.78 -0.18 -31.72
C ARG A 469 -13.23 -1.56 -31.30
N THR A 470 -13.50 -1.75 -30.01
CA THR A 470 -13.99 -3.00 -29.44
C THR A 470 -15.33 -2.76 -28.76
N ARG A 471 -16.32 -3.59 -29.06
CA ARG A 471 -17.63 -3.59 -28.43
C ARG A 471 -17.87 -4.96 -27.80
N THR A 472 -18.30 -4.97 -26.55
CA THR A 472 -18.63 -6.19 -25.83
C THR A 472 -20.00 -6.03 -25.18
N THR A 473 -20.87 -7.01 -25.38
CA THR A 473 -22.16 -7.11 -24.71
C THR A 473 -22.19 -8.44 -23.98
N SER A 474 -22.57 -8.42 -22.71
CA SER A 474 -22.77 -9.64 -21.92
C SER A 474 -24.13 -9.58 -21.22
N ILE A 475 -24.89 -10.66 -21.34
CA ILE A 475 -26.18 -10.84 -20.69
C ILE A 475 -26.06 -12.13 -19.89
N ASN A 476 -26.22 -12.03 -18.57
CA ASN A 476 -26.28 -13.18 -17.70
C ASN A 476 -27.66 -13.19 -17.04
N PHE A 477 -28.33 -14.33 -17.12
CA PHE A 477 -29.63 -14.57 -16.53
C PHE A 477 -29.58 -15.87 -15.73
N GLN A 478 -29.93 -15.80 -14.46
CA GLN A 478 -29.99 -16.94 -13.56
C GLN A 478 -31.39 -17.07 -12.98
N ILE A 479 -31.93 -18.28 -13.02
CA ILE A 479 -33.12 -18.66 -12.24
C ILE A 479 -32.67 -19.70 -11.22
N ARG A 480 -33.11 -19.56 -9.97
CA ARG A 480 -32.85 -20.52 -8.90
C ARG A 480 -34.10 -20.77 -8.08
N HIS A 481 -34.35 -22.03 -7.74
CA HIS A 481 -35.40 -22.41 -6.79
C HIS A 481 -34.90 -23.52 -5.87
N SER A 482 -35.19 -23.41 -4.58
CA SER A 482 -34.87 -24.44 -3.59
C SER A 482 -36.16 -24.98 -2.99
N PHE A 483 -36.42 -26.26 -3.23
CA PHE A 483 -37.48 -27.00 -2.58
C PHE A 483 -36.95 -27.57 -1.27
N SER A 484 -37.67 -27.32 -0.19
CA SER A 484 -37.45 -28.01 1.08
C SER A 484 -38.70 -28.82 1.38
N ALA A 485 -38.55 -30.14 1.46
CA ALA A 485 -39.61 -31.04 1.90
C ALA A 485 -39.29 -31.54 3.32
N PRO A 486 -39.60 -30.76 4.37
CA PRO A 486 -39.29 -31.13 5.75
C PRO A 486 -40.07 -32.36 6.26
N GLN A 487 -41.14 -32.79 5.56
CA GLN A 487 -41.94 -33.96 5.94
C GLN A 487 -41.32 -35.31 5.52
N GLY A 488 -40.30 -35.31 4.65
CA GLY A 488 -39.49 -36.47 4.30
C GLY A 488 -40.15 -37.50 3.38
N MET A 489 -39.31 -38.29 2.70
CA MET A 489 -39.72 -39.44 1.91
C MET A 489 -39.38 -40.70 2.72
N TYR A 490 -40.34 -41.61 2.88
CA TYR A 490 -40.15 -42.84 3.67
C TYR A 490 -39.62 -43.95 2.76
N ILE A 491 -38.42 -44.46 3.07
CA ILE A 491 -37.90 -45.68 2.45
C ILE A 491 -37.94 -46.77 3.53
N PRO A 492 -38.72 -47.86 3.36
CA PRO A 492 -38.69 -48.98 4.27
C PRO A 492 -37.39 -49.77 4.05
N LEU A 493 -36.45 -49.69 4.99
CA LEU A 493 -35.34 -50.64 5.10
C LEU A 493 -35.47 -51.42 6.41
N ALA A 494 -35.60 -52.74 6.30
CA ALA A 494 -35.43 -53.70 7.39
C ALA A 494 -36.02 -53.26 8.74
N GLY A 495 -37.34 -52.98 8.77
CA GLY A 495 -38.08 -52.73 10.01
C GLY A 495 -37.86 -51.36 10.67
N ARG A 496 -37.12 -50.42 10.04
CA ARG A 496 -36.99 -49.03 10.54
C ARG A 496 -37.32 -48.01 9.45
N THR A 497 -38.14 -47.02 9.80
CA THR A 497 -38.48 -45.89 8.91
C THR A 497 -37.45 -44.77 9.10
N LEU A 498 -36.57 -44.57 8.10
CA LEU A 498 -35.62 -43.46 8.14
C LEU A 498 -36.25 -42.22 7.50
N LYS A 499 -36.44 -41.14 8.29
CA LYS A 499 -36.98 -39.86 7.81
C LYS A 499 -35.85 -38.98 7.28
N PHE A 500 -35.78 -38.79 5.97
CA PHE A 500 -34.79 -37.91 5.35
C PHE A 500 -35.33 -36.49 5.18
N LYS A 501 -34.61 -35.48 5.68
CA LYS A 501 -34.85 -34.07 5.33
C LYS A 501 -34.15 -33.78 4.01
N SER A 502 -34.91 -33.73 2.92
CA SER A 502 -34.36 -33.50 1.59
C SER A 502 -34.48 -32.03 1.17
N ASN A 503 -33.40 -31.48 0.64
CA ASN A 503 -33.39 -30.17 -0.01
C ASN A 503 -32.92 -30.33 -1.46
N LEU A 504 -33.78 -29.95 -2.41
CA LEU A 504 -33.47 -29.93 -3.84
C LEU A 504 -33.31 -28.47 -4.28
N THR A 505 -32.14 -28.12 -4.80
CA THR A 505 -31.91 -26.82 -5.45
C THR A 505 -31.77 -27.02 -6.94
N LEU A 506 -32.60 -26.32 -7.70
CA LEU A 506 -32.51 -26.23 -9.15
C LEU A 506 -32.01 -24.83 -9.51
N SER A 507 -31.06 -24.74 -10.43
CA SER A 507 -30.65 -23.48 -11.04
C SER A 507 -30.45 -23.62 -12.53
N VAL A 508 -30.73 -22.55 -13.26
CA VAL A 508 -30.47 -22.45 -14.69
C VAL A 508 -29.69 -21.18 -14.92
N ASP A 509 -28.50 -21.32 -15.50
CA ASP A 509 -27.63 -20.22 -15.87
C ASP A 509 -27.60 -20.07 -17.40
N ILE A 510 -28.04 -18.91 -17.88
CA ILE A 510 -28.05 -18.54 -19.29
C ILE A 510 -27.10 -17.36 -19.47
N THR A 511 -26.05 -17.52 -20.26
CA THR A 511 -25.11 -16.42 -20.56
C THR A 511 -24.96 -16.25 -22.05
N TYR A 512 -25.11 -15.02 -22.52
CA TYR A 512 -24.80 -14.59 -23.88
C TYR A 512 -23.71 -13.53 -23.84
N GLU A 513 -22.65 -13.71 -24.62
CA GLU A 513 -21.56 -12.77 -24.77
C GLU A 513 -21.27 -12.53 -26.25
N ALA A 514 -21.15 -11.28 -26.66
CA ALA A 514 -20.77 -10.92 -28.01
C ALA A 514 -19.65 -9.88 -27.96
N THR A 515 -18.55 -10.14 -28.66
CA THR A 515 -17.40 -9.24 -28.75
C THR A 515 -17.04 -8.99 -30.21
N LYS A 516 -16.96 -7.72 -30.61
CA LYS A 516 -16.55 -7.30 -31.95
C LYS A 516 -15.43 -6.27 -31.88
N THR A 517 -14.32 -6.54 -32.57
CA THR A 517 -13.17 -5.63 -32.71
C THR A 517 -12.97 -5.28 -34.19
N THR A 518 -12.88 -3.98 -34.48
CA THR A 518 -12.64 -3.45 -35.83
C THR A 518 -11.47 -2.50 -35.82
N SER A 519 -10.70 -2.47 -36.92
CA SER A 519 -9.61 -1.54 -37.18
C SER A 519 -9.96 -0.61 -38.36
N PRO A 520 -10.58 0.56 -38.11
CA PRO A 520 -11.08 1.43 -39.18
C PRO A 520 -9.99 1.95 -40.13
N THR A 521 -8.79 2.21 -39.60
CA THR A 521 -7.67 2.77 -40.38
C THR A 521 -7.03 1.76 -41.35
N ALA A 522 -7.39 0.48 -41.27
CA ALA A 522 -6.98 -0.58 -42.19
C ALA A 522 -8.16 -1.03 -43.07
N GLY A 523 -8.84 -0.08 -43.72
CA GLY A 523 -9.98 -0.39 -44.62
C GLY A 523 -11.20 -0.96 -43.91
N ASN A 524 -11.48 -0.55 -42.66
CA ASN A 524 -12.56 -1.12 -41.84
C ASN A 524 -12.46 -2.64 -41.61
N ARG A 525 -11.23 -3.18 -41.51
CA ARG A 525 -11.02 -4.61 -41.21
C ARG A 525 -11.68 -5.01 -39.88
N VAL A 526 -12.39 -6.14 -39.89
CA VAL A 526 -12.89 -6.79 -38.67
C VAL A 526 -11.79 -7.74 -38.17
N ASP A 527 -11.23 -7.44 -36.99
CA ASP A 527 -10.17 -8.27 -36.39
C ASP A 527 -10.73 -9.41 -35.54
N LYS A 528 -11.93 -9.22 -34.95
CA LYS A 528 -12.60 -10.21 -34.10
C LYS A 528 -14.11 -10.00 -34.17
N ASP A 529 -14.90 -11.07 -34.29
CA ASP A 529 -16.36 -11.05 -34.15
C ASP A 529 -16.79 -12.41 -33.59
N THR A 530 -16.81 -12.50 -32.26
CA THR A 530 -17.09 -13.75 -31.53
C THR A 530 -18.40 -13.64 -30.78
N ARG A 531 -19.21 -14.70 -30.83
CA ARG A 531 -20.45 -14.83 -30.04
C ARG A 531 -20.41 -16.12 -29.26
N LYS A 532 -20.73 -16.04 -27.97
CA LYS A 532 -20.80 -17.18 -27.07
C LYS A 532 -22.17 -17.22 -26.41
N PHE A 533 -22.85 -18.34 -26.55
CA PHE A 533 -24.08 -18.65 -25.83
C PHE A 533 -23.82 -19.84 -24.92
N SER A 534 -24.33 -19.80 -23.70
CA SER A 534 -24.26 -20.92 -22.77
C SER A 534 -25.57 -21.09 -22.02
N PHE A 535 -25.95 -22.34 -21.85
CA PHE A 535 -27.11 -22.79 -21.09
C PHE A 535 -26.67 -23.93 -20.18
N ILE A 536 -26.74 -23.70 -18.87
CA ILE A 536 -26.20 -24.60 -17.85
C ILE A 536 -27.27 -24.83 -16.77
N PRO A 537 -28.14 -25.84 -16.94
CA PRO A 537 -29.01 -26.29 -15.87
C PRO A 537 -28.21 -27.12 -14.86
N THR A 538 -28.46 -26.86 -13.59
CA THR A 538 -27.84 -27.55 -12.45
C THR A 538 -28.93 -27.98 -11.47
N ALA A 539 -28.85 -29.21 -11.01
CA ALA A 539 -29.65 -29.76 -9.93
C ALA A 539 -28.71 -30.22 -8.81
N SER A 540 -28.95 -29.78 -7.60
CA SER A 540 -28.23 -30.26 -6.41
C SER A 540 -29.23 -30.77 -5.39
N TYR A 541 -28.99 -31.99 -4.93
CA TYR A 541 -29.85 -32.67 -3.96
C TYR A 541 -29.03 -33.09 -2.75
N SER A 542 -29.42 -32.60 -1.58
CA SER A 542 -28.84 -33.03 -0.30
C SER A 542 -29.63 -34.23 0.22
N PHE A 543 -29.02 -35.42 0.14
CA PHE A 543 -29.58 -36.67 0.65
C PHE A 543 -29.50 -36.72 2.18
N SER A 544 -28.41 -36.18 2.75
CA SER A 544 -28.21 -36.04 4.19
C SER A 544 -27.27 -34.87 4.50
N GLN A 545 -27.04 -34.58 5.80
CA GLN A 545 -26.02 -33.60 6.22
C GLN A 545 -24.60 -33.98 5.74
N LYS A 546 -24.36 -35.26 5.42
CA LYS A 546 -23.07 -35.80 5.00
C LYS A 546 -22.98 -36.10 3.50
N VAL A 547 -24.11 -36.21 2.79
CA VAL A 547 -24.16 -36.65 1.39
C VAL A 547 -24.94 -35.66 0.54
N THR A 548 -24.27 -35.07 -0.45
CA THR A 548 -24.88 -34.17 -1.44
C THR A 548 -24.52 -34.64 -2.84
N GLY A 549 -25.53 -34.89 -3.66
CA GLY A 549 -25.37 -35.07 -5.09
C GLY A 549 -25.55 -33.76 -5.84
N SER A 550 -24.82 -33.59 -6.94
CA SER A 550 -25.12 -32.57 -7.94
C SER A 550 -24.98 -33.13 -9.34
N ALA A 551 -25.87 -32.70 -10.22
CA ALA A 551 -25.82 -32.98 -11.64
C ALA A 551 -25.98 -31.66 -12.39
N ASN A 552 -25.24 -31.49 -13.48
CA ASN A 552 -25.42 -30.37 -14.38
C ASN A 552 -25.27 -30.82 -15.83
N ALA A 553 -26.06 -30.20 -16.69
CA ALA A 553 -25.83 -30.24 -18.12
C ALA A 553 -25.18 -28.92 -18.55
N ARG A 554 -24.41 -28.95 -19.63
CA ARG A 554 -23.77 -27.78 -20.20
C ARG A 554 -23.93 -27.81 -21.70
N PHE A 555 -24.55 -26.77 -22.24
CA PHE A 555 -24.53 -26.45 -23.65
C PHE A 555 -23.79 -25.13 -23.84
N ILE A 556 -22.69 -25.12 -24.59
CA ILE A 556 -21.96 -23.90 -24.96
C ILE A 556 -21.81 -23.89 -26.47
N GLN A 557 -22.21 -22.79 -27.10
CA GLN A 557 -21.96 -22.53 -28.51
C GLN A 557 -21.08 -21.29 -28.64
N GLU A 558 -19.96 -21.42 -29.34
CA GLU A 558 -19.06 -20.32 -29.67
C GLU A 558 -18.95 -20.20 -31.19
N THR A 559 -19.21 -19.02 -31.73
CA THR A 559 -19.13 -18.73 -33.16
C THR A 559 -18.10 -17.64 -33.38
N ASP A 560 -17.07 -17.93 -34.17
CA ASP A 560 -16.11 -16.94 -34.70
C ASP A 560 -16.51 -16.60 -36.13
N ARG A 561 -17.09 -15.41 -36.33
CA ARG A 561 -17.57 -14.96 -37.63
C ARG A 561 -16.45 -14.48 -38.56
N VAL A 562 -15.25 -14.21 -38.04
CA VAL A 562 -14.09 -13.85 -38.88
C VAL A 562 -13.54 -15.11 -39.54
N ARG A 563 -13.51 -16.23 -38.83
CA ARG A 563 -13.08 -17.54 -39.37
C ARG A 563 -14.21 -18.36 -40.00
N GLY A 564 -15.47 -18.01 -39.72
CA GLY A 564 -16.63 -18.79 -40.16
C GLY A 564 -16.84 -20.08 -39.36
N GLU A 565 -16.19 -20.22 -38.20
CA GLU A 565 -16.20 -21.43 -37.39
C GLU A 565 -17.28 -21.37 -36.31
N THR A 566 -17.90 -22.51 -36.00
CA THR A 566 -18.80 -22.66 -34.86
C THR A 566 -18.47 -23.92 -34.08
N TYR A 567 -18.15 -23.75 -32.81
CA TYR A 567 -17.86 -24.81 -31.87
C TYR A 567 -19.06 -25.01 -30.94
N ARG A 568 -19.46 -26.26 -30.75
CA ARG A 568 -20.53 -26.66 -29.82
C ARG A 568 -19.96 -27.63 -28.81
N THR A 569 -20.12 -27.33 -27.53
CA THR A 569 -19.75 -28.22 -26.43
C THR A 569 -21.01 -28.63 -25.71
N ILE A 570 -21.25 -29.94 -25.66
CA ILE A 570 -22.32 -30.56 -24.89
C ILE A 570 -21.64 -31.43 -23.83
N GLY A 571 -22.00 -31.23 -22.57
CA GLY A 571 -21.43 -32.00 -21.47
C GLY A 571 -22.48 -32.30 -20.41
N LEU A 572 -22.37 -33.48 -19.83
CA LEU A 572 -23.11 -33.91 -18.65
C LEU A 572 -22.08 -34.24 -17.57
N SER A 573 -22.29 -33.72 -16.37
CA SER A 573 -21.47 -34.07 -15.21
C SER A 573 -22.36 -34.32 -14.00
N ALA A 574 -22.01 -35.36 -13.26
CA ALA A 574 -22.61 -35.69 -11.98
C ALA A 574 -21.49 -35.89 -10.96
N SER A 575 -21.72 -35.45 -9.73
CA SER A 575 -20.78 -35.59 -8.63
C SER A 575 -21.53 -35.87 -7.34
N VAL A 576 -20.88 -36.62 -6.46
CA VAL A 576 -21.37 -36.92 -5.11
C VAL A 576 -20.29 -36.50 -4.13
N LEU A 577 -20.65 -35.62 -3.20
CA LEU A 577 -19.80 -35.20 -2.11
C LEU A 577 -20.22 -35.97 -0.85
N ILE A 578 -19.27 -36.71 -0.26
CA ILE A 578 -19.44 -37.42 1.01
C ILE A 578 -18.49 -36.78 2.03
N ARG A 579 -19.05 -36.24 3.12
CA ARG A 579 -18.29 -35.73 4.28
C ARG A 579 -18.31 -36.79 5.38
N PHE A 580 -17.13 -37.26 5.77
CA PHE A 580 -16.97 -38.28 6.82
C PHE A 580 -17.09 -37.66 8.21
#